data_AF-A0A1M4XDU3-F1
#
_entry.id   AF-A0A1M4XDU3-F1
#
_cell.length_a   1.000
_cell.length_b   1.000
_cell.length_c   1.000
_cell.angle_alpha   90.00
_cell.angle_beta   90.00
_cell.angle_gamma   90.00
#
_symmetry.space_group_name_H-M   'P 1'
#
loop_
_entity.id
_entity.type
_entity.pdbx_description
1 polymer ?
#
loop_
_entity_poly.entity_id
_entity_poly.type
_entity_poly.pdbx_seq_one_letter_code
_entity_poly.pdbx_strand_id
1 'polypeptide(L)'
;MAEARKQQKEVVITLNGVQLVIPPGAKVKEVAAAAGVEIPALKVDPAKCKGCQMCTKACETGAISGNKKEPHSIDQALCIRCGECLARCKLGAIVPAQG
;
A
#
# COMPACT_ATOMS: atom_id res chain seq x y z
N MET A 1 7.24 30.83 -11.93
CA MET A 1 8.02 29.74 -12.53
C MET A 1 7.57 28.44 -11.89
N ALA A 2 7.04 27.52 -12.71
CA ALA A 2 6.66 26.14 -12.43
C ALA A 2 5.78 25.84 -11.19
N GLU A 3 4.47 26.04 -11.35
CA GLU A 3 3.47 25.22 -10.65
C GLU A 3 3.72 23.75 -11.02
N ALA A 4 4.52 23.07 -10.20
CA ALA A 4 4.78 21.65 -10.35
C ALA A 4 3.47 20.90 -10.07
N ARG A 5 2.78 20.56 -11.17
CA ARG A 5 1.53 19.80 -11.25
C ARG A 5 1.49 18.72 -10.16
N LYS A 6 0.73 19.01 -9.10
CA LYS A 6 0.33 18.08 -8.04
C LYS A 6 -0.34 16.87 -8.71
N GLN A 7 0.41 15.80 -8.94
CA GLN A 7 -0.14 14.54 -9.43
C GLN A 7 -0.82 13.80 -8.27
N GLN A 8 -1.95 14.35 -7.83
CA GLN A 8 -2.87 13.77 -6.86
C GLN A 8 -3.74 12.73 -7.56
N LYS A 9 -3.19 11.54 -7.83
CA LYS A 9 -3.98 10.46 -8.44
C LYS A 9 -4.63 9.63 -7.33
N GLU A 10 -5.95 9.59 -7.34
CA GLU A 10 -6.74 8.60 -6.59
C GLU A 10 -6.30 7.19 -6.94
N VAL A 11 -6.19 6.33 -5.93
CA VAL A 11 -5.78 4.94 -6.10
C VAL A 11 -6.93 4.05 -5.70
N VAL A 12 -7.33 3.16 -6.60
CA VAL A 12 -8.36 2.16 -6.34
C VAL A 12 -7.66 0.88 -5.90
N ILE A 13 -7.95 0.42 -4.69
CA ILE A 13 -7.52 -0.89 -4.18
C ILE A 13 -8.73 -1.80 -4.06
N THR A 14 -8.52 -3.11 -4.18
CA THR A 14 -9.58 -4.10 -3.97
C THR A 14 -9.26 -4.91 -2.73
N LEU A 15 -10.17 -4.91 -1.76
CA LEU A 15 -10.06 -5.69 -0.52
C LEU A 15 -11.39 -6.42 -0.30
N ASN A 16 -11.34 -7.75 -0.13
CA ASN A 16 -12.52 -8.59 0.10
C ASN A 16 -13.63 -8.41 -0.96
N GLY A 17 -13.25 -8.14 -2.22
CA GLY A 17 -14.20 -7.88 -3.31
C GLY A 17 -14.77 -6.45 -3.35
N VAL A 18 -14.40 -5.59 -2.39
CA VAL A 18 -14.82 -4.19 -2.35
C VAL A 18 -13.73 -3.31 -2.98
N GLN A 19 -14.14 -2.46 -3.93
CA GLN A 19 -13.27 -1.46 -4.52
C GLN A 19 -13.26 -0.20 -3.64
N LEU A 20 -12.12 0.06 -3.00
CA LEU A 20 -11.91 1.24 -2.17
C LEU A 20 -11.14 2.29 -2.97
N VAL A 21 -11.75 3.46 -3.15
CA VAL A 21 -11.11 4.60 -3.79
C VAL A 21 -10.42 5.43 -2.70
N ILE A 22 -9.10 5.55 -2.80
CA ILE A 22 -8.30 6.27 -1.81
C ILE A 22 -7.95 7.64 -2.38
N PRO A 23 -8.60 8.71 -1.87
CA PRO A 23 -8.34 10.05 -2.35
C PRO A 23 -6.94 10.53 -1.93
N PRO A 24 -6.36 11.46 -2.69
CA PRO A 24 -5.06 12.03 -2.41
C PRO A 24 -5.04 12.73 -1.04
N GLY A 25 -4.19 12.25 -0.14
CA GLY A 25 -4.05 12.81 1.21
C GLY A 25 -4.91 12.15 2.29
N ALA A 26 -5.79 11.20 1.93
CA ALA A 26 -6.51 10.40 2.91
C ALA A 26 -5.69 9.19 3.37
N LYS A 27 -5.91 8.79 4.62
CA LYS A 27 -5.33 7.60 5.24
C LYS A 27 -6.13 6.36 4.81
N VAL A 28 -5.43 5.33 4.33
CA VAL A 28 -6.06 4.06 3.87
C VAL A 28 -6.86 3.39 4.98
N LYS A 29 -6.35 3.41 6.21
CA LYS A 29 -6.99 2.86 7.39
C LYS A 29 -8.38 3.47 7.66
N GLU A 30 -8.53 4.78 7.47
CA GLU A 30 -9.82 5.48 7.64
C GLU A 30 -10.80 5.15 6.52
N VAL A 31 -10.33 5.13 5.26
CA VAL A 31 -11.19 4.77 4.11
C VAL A 31 -11.72 3.35 4.26
N ALA A 32 -10.85 2.41 4.67
CA ALA A 32 -11.24 1.02 4.91
C ALA A 32 -12.23 0.91 6.08
N ALA A 33 -11.98 1.59 7.20
CA ALA A 33 -12.90 1.64 8.33
C ALA A 33 -14.27 2.25 7.97
N ALA A 34 -14.29 3.34 7.21
CA ALA A 34 -15.52 3.98 6.74
C ALA A 34 -16.33 3.08 5.81
N ALA A 35 -15.66 2.24 5.03
CA ALA A 35 -16.28 1.22 4.19
C ALA A 35 -16.64 -0.07 4.93
N GLY A 36 -16.32 -0.20 6.22
CA GLY A 36 -16.51 -1.43 7.00
C GLY A 36 -15.61 -2.59 6.53
N VAL A 37 -14.48 -2.29 5.89
CA VAL A 37 -13.53 -3.29 5.39
C VAL A 37 -12.32 -3.36 6.32
N GLU A 38 -12.05 -4.55 6.84
CA GLU A 38 -10.84 -4.80 7.63
C GLU A 38 -9.64 -5.11 6.72
N ILE A 39 -8.50 -4.49 7.01
CA ILE A 39 -7.27 -4.69 6.24
C ILE A 39 -6.60 -5.97 6.77
N PRO A 40 -6.49 -7.03 5.95
CA PRO A 40 -5.88 -8.28 6.38
C PRO A 40 -4.35 -8.17 6.46
N ALA A 41 -3.70 -9.27 6.85
CA ALA A 41 -2.26 -9.43 6.66
C ALA A 41 -1.89 -9.16 5.19
N LEU A 42 -0.86 -8.37 4.95
CA LEU A 42 -0.41 -8.01 3.60
C LEU A 42 0.90 -8.70 3.29
N LYS A 43 1.04 -9.23 2.07
CA LYS A 43 2.29 -9.78 1.56
C LYS A 43 2.69 -9.08 0.26
N VAL A 44 3.98 -9.08 -0.02
CA VAL A 44 4.50 -8.58 -1.30
C VAL A 44 4.69 -9.78 -2.22
N ASP A 45 4.16 -9.66 -3.42
CA ASP A 45 4.38 -10.60 -4.51
C ASP A 45 5.71 -10.26 -5.22
N PRO A 46 6.75 -11.13 -5.13
CA PRO A 46 8.05 -10.86 -5.70
C PRO A 46 8.06 -10.85 -7.22
N ALA A 47 7.08 -11.49 -7.88
CA ALA A 47 6.99 -11.50 -9.34
C ALA A 47 6.52 -10.14 -9.89
N LYS A 48 5.67 -9.43 -9.13
CA LYS A 48 5.20 -8.08 -9.49
C LYS A 48 6.07 -6.96 -8.92
N CYS A 49 6.74 -7.19 -7.80
CA CYS A 49 7.49 -6.15 -7.10
C CYS A 49 8.82 -5.83 -7.80
N LYS A 50 8.95 -4.58 -8.30
CA LYS A 50 10.19 -4.09 -8.93
C LYS A 50 11.16 -3.41 -7.97
N GLY A 51 10.90 -3.48 -6.66
CA GLY A 51 11.76 -2.87 -5.66
C GLY A 51 11.87 -1.35 -5.71
N CYS A 52 10.74 -0.65 -5.90
CA CYS A 52 10.70 0.83 -6.00
C CYS A 52 10.79 1.56 -4.65
N GLN A 53 10.73 0.85 -3.52
CA GLN A 53 10.81 1.38 -2.14
C GLN A 53 9.73 2.40 -1.75
N MET A 54 8.69 2.60 -2.58
CA MET A 54 7.60 3.53 -2.21
C MET A 54 6.77 3.01 -1.04
N CYS A 55 6.63 1.69 -0.92
CA CYS A 55 5.97 1.06 0.22
C CYS A 55 6.75 1.27 1.52
N THR A 56 8.07 1.09 1.51
CA THR A 56 8.94 1.35 2.67
C THR A 56 8.82 2.77 3.18
N LYS A 57 8.85 3.76 2.27
CA LYS A 57 8.69 5.17 2.64
C LYS A 57 7.30 5.52 3.18
N ALA A 58 6.29 4.74 2.82
CA ALA A 58 4.92 4.95 3.28
C ALA A 58 4.60 4.20 4.58
N CYS A 59 5.45 3.27 4.98
CA CYS A 59 5.23 2.51 6.19
C CYS A 59 5.70 3.32 7.40
N GLU A 60 4.75 3.82 8.19
CA GLU A 60 5.04 4.59 9.41
C GLU A 60 5.74 3.75 10.49
N THR A 61 5.46 2.44 10.56
CA THR A 61 6.08 1.53 11.54
C THR A 61 7.40 0.92 11.08
N GLY A 62 7.83 1.18 9.84
CA GLY A 62 9.04 0.55 9.28
C GLY A 62 8.94 -0.96 9.09
N ALA A 63 7.73 -1.52 8.99
CA ALA A 63 7.49 -2.96 8.81
C ALA A 63 7.96 -3.54 7.47
N ILE A 64 8.43 -2.73 6.52
CA ILE A 64 8.76 -3.17 5.16
C ILE A 64 10.26 -3.06 4.94
N SER A 65 10.90 -4.20 4.69
CA SER A 65 12.33 -4.31 4.43
C SER A 65 12.57 -4.73 2.99
N GLY A 66 13.55 -4.11 2.32
CA GLY A 66 13.90 -4.45 0.94
C GLY A 66 14.82 -3.43 0.30
N ASN A 67 15.65 -3.91 -0.63
CA ASN A 67 16.62 -3.10 -1.35
C ASN A 67 16.07 -2.58 -2.69
N LYS A 68 16.82 -1.67 -3.32
CA LYS A 68 16.47 -1.14 -4.64
C LYS A 68 16.58 -2.27 -5.67
N LYS A 69 15.56 -2.39 -6.54
CA LYS A 69 15.45 -3.46 -7.55
C LYS A 69 15.29 -4.87 -6.98
N GLU A 70 15.04 -5.01 -5.68
CA GLU A 70 14.78 -6.31 -5.05
C GLU A 70 13.34 -6.37 -4.51
N PRO A 71 12.71 -7.56 -4.51
CA PRO A 71 11.39 -7.73 -3.91
C PRO A 71 11.46 -7.42 -2.42
N HIS A 72 10.50 -6.63 -1.95
CA HIS A 72 10.42 -6.23 -0.55
C HIS A 72 9.65 -7.30 0.23
N SER A 73 9.89 -7.36 1.54
CA SER A 73 9.15 -8.22 2.47
C SER A 73 8.48 -7.38 3.55
N ILE A 74 7.28 -7.80 3.95
CA ILE A 74 6.50 -7.16 5.02
C ILE A 74 6.61 -8.02 6.27
N ASP A 75 7.15 -7.43 7.32
CA ASP A 75 7.23 -8.03 8.64
C ASP A 75 5.85 -7.92 9.34
N GLN A 76 5.22 -9.07 9.58
CA GLN A 76 3.88 -9.10 10.19
C GLN A 76 3.88 -8.73 11.67
N ALA A 77 5.03 -8.79 12.36
CA ALA A 77 5.13 -8.40 13.76
C ALA A 77 5.08 -6.87 13.92
N LEU A 78 5.62 -6.13 12.94
CA LEU A 78 5.59 -4.66 12.92
C LEU A 78 4.42 -4.07 12.12
N CYS A 79 3.78 -4.88 11.28
CA CYS A 79 2.70 -4.42 10.41
C CYS A 79 1.40 -4.20 11.19
N ILE A 80 1.01 -2.93 11.35
CA ILE A 80 -0.26 -2.53 11.96
C ILE A 80 -1.46 -2.56 10.99
N ARG A 81 -1.27 -3.15 9.80
CA ARG A 81 -2.31 -3.28 8.76
C ARG A 81 -2.99 -1.96 8.41
N CYS A 82 -2.21 -0.88 8.30
CA CYS A 82 -2.75 0.44 7.93
C CYS A 82 -3.12 0.55 6.44
N GLY A 83 -2.56 -0.30 5.58
CA GLY A 83 -2.82 -0.34 4.14
C GLY A 83 -2.15 0.76 3.30
N GLU A 84 -1.36 1.66 3.88
CA GLU A 84 -0.69 2.74 3.12
C GLU A 84 0.20 2.21 2.00
N CYS A 85 0.86 1.09 2.24
CA CYS A 85 1.71 0.45 1.25
C CYS A 85 0.93 0.01 0.00
N LEU A 86 -0.31 -0.49 0.16
CA LEU A 86 -1.19 -0.87 -0.95
C LEU A 86 -1.51 0.34 -1.84
N ALA A 87 -1.92 1.45 -1.23
CA ALA A 87 -2.26 2.67 -1.96
C ALA A 87 -1.06 3.24 -2.71
N ARG A 88 0.15 3.09 -2.17
CA ARG A 88 1.39 3.57 -2.81
C ARG A 88 1.92 2.63 -3.88
N CYS A 89 1.51 1.36 -3.86
CA CYS A 89 1.96 0.35 -4.80
C CYS A 89 1.19 0.45 -6.13
N LYS A 90 1.68 1.30 -7.04
CA LYS A 90 1.12 1.43 -8.40
C LYS A 90 1.20 0.16 -9.25
N LEU A 91 2.05 -0.79 -8.87
CA LEU A 91 2.24 -2.06 -9.56
C LEU A 91 1.22 -3.13 -9.11
N GLY A 92 0.48 -2.90 -8.02
CA GLY A 92 -0.37 -3.93 -7.43
C GLY A 92 0.42 -5.16 -6.99
N ALA A 93 1.67 -4.96 -6.57
CA ALA A 93 2.53 -6.04 -6.07
C ALA A 93 2.23 -6.41 -4.63
N ILE A 94 1.56 -5.55 -3.87
CA ILE A 94 1.14 -5.86 -2.51
C ILE A 94 -0.25 -6.45 -2.59
N VAL A 95 -0.41 -7.64 -2.03
CA VAL A 95 -1.66 -8.38 -2.02
C VAL A 95 -2.01 -8.76 -0.59
N PRO A 96 -3.31 -8.90 -0.26
CA PRO A 96 -3.69 -9.56 0.97
C PRO A 96 -3.07 -10.96 1.01
N ALA A 97 -2.46 -11.30 2.15
CA ALA A 97 -1.91 -12.62 2.41
C ALA A 97 -3.00 -13.68 2.57
N GLN A 98 -4.24 -13.24 2.79
CA GLN A 98 -5.44 -14.07 2.75
C GLN A 98 -5.68 -14.52 1.30
N GLY A 99 -5.43 -15.81 1.06
CA GLY A 99 -6.05 -16.59 0.00
C GLY A 99 -7.26 -17.30 0.57
#